data_AF-A0A3B8UD61-F1
#
_entry.id   AF-A0A3B8UD61-F1
#
_cell.length_a   1.000
_cell.length_b   1.000
_cell.length_c   1.000
_cell.angle_alpha   90.00
_cell.angle_beta   90.00
_cell.angle_gamma   90.00
#
_symmetry.space_group_name_H-M   'P 1'
#
loop_
_entity.id
_entity.type
_entity.pdbx_description
1 polymer ?
#
loop_
_entity_poly.entity_id
_entity_poly.type
_entity_poly.pdbx_seq_one_letter_code
_entity_poly.pdbx_strand_id
1 'polypeptide(L)'
;MADEVRKYDAEDSVRAVLTDPESARFSRLFVSRQSGLPVVCGMVNAKNRFGGYVGDRPFYSVGRVAEIGTPENYDQFQKAWSELCKAS
;
A
#
# COMPACT_ATOMS: atom_id res chain seq x y z
N MET A 1 0.73 -18.94 5.26
CA MET A 1 2.04 -18.44 5.72
C MET A 1 2.68 -17.50 4.70
N ALA A 2 2.92 -17.93 3.46
CA ALA A 2 3.60 -17.08 2.46
C ALA A 2 2.90 -15.75 2.16
N ASP A 3 1.56 -15.73 2.15
CA ASP A 3 0.80 -14.49 1.88
C ASP A 3 0.77 -13.56 3.10
N GLU A 4 0.84 -14.09 4.32
CA GLU A 4 0.99 -13.27 5.52
C GLU A 4 2.38 -12.62 5.59
N VAL A 5 3.44 -13.35 5.23
CA VAL A 5 4.79 -12.78 5.10
C VAL A 5 4.81 -11.66 4.06
N ARG A 6 4.16 -11.85 2.91
CA ARG A 6 4.05 -10.78 1.89
C ARG A 6 3.33 -9.55 2.41
N LYS A 7 2.22 -9.73 3.13
CA LYS A 7 1.50 -8.61 3.73
C LYS A 7 2.39 -7.87 4.72
N TYR A 8 3.12 -8.59 5.58
CA TYR A 8 4.07 -7.99 6.51
C TYR A 8 5.17 -7.18 5.79
N ASP A 9 5.82 -7.76 4.77
CA ASP A 9 6.86 -7.08 3.98
C ASP A 9 6.32 -5.84 3.24
N ALA A 10 5.07 -5.91 2.78
CA ALA A 10 4.39 -4.80 2.13
C ALA A 10 4.11 -3.66 3.13
N GLU A 11 3.62 -3.97 4.33
CA GLU A 11 3.45 -2.96 5.38
C GLU A 11 4.78 -2.29 5.74
N ASP A 12 5.86 -3.06 5.86
CA ASP A 12 7.20 -2.52 6.14
C ASP A 12 7.68 -1.57 5.02
N SER A 13 7.49 -1.99 3.76
CA SER A 13 7.82 -1.16 2.59
C SER A 13 7.00 0.15 2.55
N VAL A 14 5.73 0.10 2.97
CA VAL A 14 4.89 1.30 3.08
C VAL A 14 5.35 2.19 4.24
N ARG A 15 5.66 1.62 5.40
CA ARG A 15 6.18 2.37 6.56
C ARG A 15 7.43 3.17 6.18
N ALA A 16 8.33 2.59 5.39
CA ALA A 16 9.58 3.22 4.96
C ALA A 16 9.40 4.53 4.15
N VAL A 17 8.22 4.77 3.54
CA VAL A 17 7.96 5.97 2.72
C VAL A 17 7.00 6.96 3.38
N LEU A 18 6.52 6.69 4.59
CA LEU A 18 5.62 7.57 5.34
C LEU A 18 6.38 8.62 6.14
N THR A 19 5.75 9.79 6.32
CA THR A 19 6.27 10.85 7.20
C THR A 19 6.39 10.41 8.66
N ASP A 20 5.42 9.63 9.14
CA ASP A 20 5.40 9.04 10.49
C ASP A 20 5.14 7.52 10.34
N PRO A 21 6.21 6.71 10.20
CA PRO A 21 6.12 5.26 9.98
C PRO A 21 5.39 4.52 11.11
N GLU A 22 5.56 4.94 12.36
CA GLU A 22 4.98 4.27 13.52
C GLU A 22 3.48 4.53 13.65
N SER A 23 2.98 5.61 13.05
CA SER A 23 1.54 5.91 13.00
C SER A 23 0.74 5.09 11.99
N ALA A 24 1.41 4.29 11.16
CA ALA A 24 0.77 3.58 10.05
C ALA A 24 -0.32 2.63 10.53
N ARG A 25 -1.53 2.82 10.00
CA ARG A 25 -2.69 1.94 10.21
C ARG A 25 -3.09 1.31 8.89
N PHE A 26 -2.93 0.00 8.80
CA PHE A 26 -3.23 -0.77 7.60
C PHE A 26 -4.63 -1.37 7.65
N SER A 27 -5.32 -1.40 6.51
CA SER A 27 -6.60 -2.08 6.38
C SER A 27 -6.81 -2.60 4.96
N ARG A 28 -7.79 -3.50 4.77
CA ARG A 28 -8.17 -4.07 3.46
C ARG A 28 -7.00 -4.71 2.70
N LEU A 29 -6.08 -5.36 3.42
CA LEU A 29 -4.92 -6.05 2.84
C LEU A 29 -5.34 -7.32 2.10
N PHE A 30 -4.92 -7.47 0.84
CA PHE A 30 -5.07 -8.69 0.07
C PHE A 30 -3.90 -8.90 -0.88
N VAL A 31 -3.70 -10.15 -1.30
CA VAL A 31 -2.69 -10.52 -2.31
C VAL A 31 -3.40 -10.75 -3.63
N SER A 32 -3.06 -9.95 -4.64
CA SER A 32 -3.46 -10.16 -6.03
C SER A 32 -2.37 -10.91 -6.78
N ARG A 33 -2.78 -11.70 -7.78
CA ARG A 33 -1.88 -12.45 -8.69
C ARG A 33 -2.16 -12.15 -10.17
N GLN A 34 -2.90 -11.09 -10.45
CA GLN A 34 -3.35 -10.74 -11.81
C GLN A 34 -2.20 -10.52 -12.81
N SER A 35 -1.08 -9.97 -12.35
CA SER A 35 0.11 -9.71 -13.18
C SER A 35 1.02 -10.94 -13.36
N GLY A 36 0.65 -12.11 -12.84
CA GLY A 36 1.51 -13.30 -12.77
C GLY A 36 2.52 -13.26 -11.63
N LEU A 37 2.65 -12.14 -10.93
CA LEU A 37 3.44 -11.98 -9.70
C LEU A 37 2.52 -11.61 -8.53
N PRO A 38 2.84 -12.04 -7.28
CA PRO A 38 2.12 -11.59 -6.11
C PRO A 38 2.30 -10.08 -5.89
N VAL A 39 1.19 -9.36 -5.87
CA VAL A 39 1.11 -7.94 -5.49
C VAL A 39 0.28 -7.85 -4.23
N VAL A 40 0.77 -7.14 -3.22
CA VAL A 40 -0.05 -6.83 -2.03
C VAL A 40 -0.71 -5.50 -2.24
N CYS A 41 -2.02 -5.42 -2.06
CA CYS A 41 -2.79 -4.19 -2.15
C CYS A 41 -3.52 -3.95 -0.83
N GLY A 42 -3.71 -2.69 -0.45
CA GLY A 42 -4.43 -2.33 0.75
C GLY A 42 -4.62 -0.84 0.91
N MET A 43 -5.06 -0.45 2.11
CA MET A 43 -5.21 0.94 2.52
C MET A 43 -4.25 1.23 3.67
N VAL A 44 -3.70 2.45 3.69
CA VAL A 44 -2.89 2.96 4.79
C VAL A 44 -3.36 4.34 5.21
N ASN A 45 -3.44 4.56 6.52
CA ASN A 45 -3.65 5.88 7.10
C ASN A 45 -2.50 6.18 8.05
N ALA A 46 -1.95 7.39 7.96
CA ALA A 46 -0.79 7.80 8.73
C ALA A 46 -0.85 9.29 9.03
N LYS A 47 -0.10 9.71 10.06
CA LYS A 47 0.00 11.11 10.44
C LYS A 47 0.88 11.89 9.46
N ASN A 48 0.54 13.16 9.26
CA ASN A 48 1.43 14.13 8.61
C ASN A 48 2.43 14.72 9.62
N ARG A 49 3.30 15.63 9.14
CA ARG A 49 4.29 16.33 9.97
C ARG A 49 3.70 17.18 11.11
N PHE A 50 2.39 17.44 11.09
CA PHE A 50 1.67 18.17 12.13
C PHE A 50 0.99 17.23 13.14
N GLY A 51 1.18 15.91 13.02
CA GLY A 51 0.68 14.90 13.96
C GLY A 51 -0.77 14.45 13.72
N GLY A 52 -1.44 14.96 12.68
CA GLY A 52 -2.82 14.61 12.33
C GLY A 52 -2.90 13.54 11.24
N TYR A 53 -3.84 12.60 11.35
CA TYR A 53 -4.15 11.62 10.30
C TYR A 53 -4.74 12.31 9.07
N VAL A 54 -4.27 11.92 7.88
CA VAL A 54 -4.67 12.54 6.60
C VAL A 54 -5.75 11.76 5.84
N GLY A 55 -6.23 10.66 6.42
CA GLY A 55 -7.22 9.78 5.80
C GLY A 55 -6.58 8.57 5.12
N ASP A 56 -7.42 7.61 4.79
CA ASP A 56 -7.01 6.35 4.17
C ASP A 56 -6.57 6.60 2.72
N ARG A 57 -5.37 6.13 2.38
CA ARG A 57 -4.82 6.16 1.03
C ARG A 57 -4.60 4.73 0.52
N PRO A 58 -4.95 4.43 -0.74
CA PRO A 58 -4.65 3.13 -1.32
C PRO A 58 -3.14 2.96 -1.50
N PHE A 59 -2.62 1.75 -1.34
CA PHE A 59 -1.24 1.41 -1.66
C PHE A 59 -1.12 0.01 -2.27
N TYR A 60 -0.14 -0.18 -3.13
CA TYR A 60 0.26 -1.51 -3.58
C TYR A 60 1.75 -1.74 -3.37
N SER A 61 2.15 -2.99 -3.21
CA SER A 61 3.54 -3.41 -3.04
C SER A 61 3.87 -4.61 -3.92
N VAL A 62 5.00 -4.50 -4.61
CA VAL A 62 5.59 -5.57 -5.44
C VAL A 62 6.98 -5.86 -4.89
N GLY A 63 7.13 -6.99 -4.18
CA GLY A 63 8.37 -7.31 -3.49
C GLY A 63 8.62 -6.34 -2.32
N ARG A 64 9.69 -5.54 -2.42
CA ARG A 64 10.10 -4.55 -1.40
C ARG A 64 9.84 -3.10 -1.82
N VAL A 65 9.09 -2.89 -2.88
CA VAL A 65 8.74 -1.55 -3.38
C VAL A 65 7.25 -1.36 -3.16
N ALA A 66 6.90 -0.31 -2.42
CA ALA A 66 5.54 0.12 -2.21
C ALA A 66 5.29 1.48 -2.86
N GLU A 67 4.10 1.64 -3.44
CA GLU A 67 3.59 2.91 -3.93
C GLU A 67 2.28 3.24 -3.21
N ILE A 68 2.14 4.49 -2.78
CA ILE A 68 0.93 5.01 -2.13
C ILE A 68 0.28 6.00 -3.09
N GLY A 69 -1.04 5.91 -3.27
CA GLY A 69 -1.81 6.90 -4.00
C GLY A 69 -1.89 8.20 -3.19
N THR A 70 -1.28 9.26 -3.71
CA THR A 70 -1.30 10.62 -3.19
C THR A 70 -1.98 11.56 -4.18
N PRO A 71 -2.41 12.76 -3.77
CA PRO A 71 -2.98 13.73 -4.69
C PRO A 71 -2.09 14.05 -5.90
N GLU A 72 -0.78 13.96 -5.74
CA GLU A 72 0.21 14.30 -6.76
C GLU A 72 0.41 13.21 -7.82
N ASN A 73 0.20 11.93 -7.48
CA ASN A 73 0.41 10.80 -8.40
C ASN A 73 -0.87 10.00 -8.72
N TYR A 74 -2.05 10.46 -8.26
CA TYR A 74 -3.26 9.65 -8.26
C TYR A 74 -3.65 9.08 -9.62
N ASP A 75 -3.50 9.84 -10.71
CA ASP A 75 -3.86 9.39 -12.06
C ASP A 75 -2.98 8.22 -12.55
N GLN A 76 -1.68 8.25 -12.25
CA GLN A 76 -0.77 7.16 -12.60
C GLN A 76 -0.98 5.97 -11.68
N PHE A 77 -1.12 6.24 -10.38
CA PHE A 77 -1.39 5.23 -9.37
C PHE A 77 -2.67 4.45 -9.70
N GLN A 78 -3.76 5.14 -10.05
CA GLN A 78 -5.06 4.51 -10.30
C GLN A 78 -5.03 3.55 -11.49
N LYS A 79 -4.21 3.84 -12.51
CA LYS A 79 -3.99 2.92 -13.64
C LYS A 79 -3.33 1.63 -13.16
N ALA A 80 -2.19 1.74 -12.48
CA ALA A 80 -1.48 0.58 -11.92
C ALA A 80 -2.36 -0.20 -10.94
N TRP A 81 -3.08 0.49 -10.05
CA TRP A 81 -4.02 -0.12 -9.14
C TRP A 81 -5.10 -0.92 -9.86
N SER A 82 -5.71 -0.36 -10.90
CA SER A 82 -6.78 -1.04 -11.64
C SER A 82 -6.33 -2.32 -12.34
N GLU A 83 -5.06 -2.40 -12.71
CA GLU A 83 -4.44 -3.55 -13.38
C GLU A 83 -3.97 -4.60 -12.37
N LEU A 84 -3.36 -4.15 -11.27
CA LEU A 84 -2.70 -5.01 -10.30
C LEU A 84 -3.61 -5.44 -9.15
N CYS A 85 -4.53 -4.61 -8.69
CA CYS A 85 -5.25 -4.75 -7.42
C CYS A 85 -6.72 -5.19 -7.60
N LYS A 86 -6.93 -6.35 -8.24
CA LYS A 86 -8.23 -7.01 -8.26
C LYS A 86 -8.23 -8.16 -7.26
N ALA A 87 -9.19 -8.17 -6.35
CA ALA A 87 -9.43 -9.34 -5.51
C ALA A 87 -9.85 -10.50 -6.43
N SER A 88 -9.05 -11.56 -6.44
CA SER A 88 -9.38 -12.85 -7.08
C SER A 88 -10.35 -13.64 -6.24
#